data_AF-A0A381Y368-F1
#
_entry.id   AF-A0A381Y368-F1
#
_cell.length_a   1.000
_cell.length_b   1.000
_cell.length_c   1.000
_cell.angle_alpha   90.00
_cell.angle_beta   90.00
_cell.angle_gamma   90.00
#
_symmetry.space_group_name_H-M   'P 1'
#
loop_
_entity.id
_entity.type
_entity.pdbx_description
1 polymer ?
#
loop_
_entity_poly.entity_id
_entity_poly.type
_entity_poly.pdbx_seq_one_letter_code
_entity_poly.pdbx_strand_id
1 'polypeptide(L)'
;CGGLTEAKKISTLGETYHLPVAPHDCTGPVAFMAAVHLSLNATNALIQESVRAFYDGWYKELVTVVPKVHDGWILPPSGPGLGTELLPGLDSRPDATPILTDRL
;
A
#
# COMPACT_ATOMS: atom_id res chain seq x y z
N CYS A 1 -5.50 4.80 -9.95
CA CYS A 1 -6.95 5.06 -9.99
C CYS A 1 -7.40 6.35 -9.24
N GLY A 2 -6.51 7.28 -8.86
CA GLY A 2 -6.91 8.52 -8.16
C GLY A 2 -6.80 8.49 -6.62
N GLY A 3 -6.04 7.54 -6.07
CA GLY A 3 -5.82 7.43 -4.62
C GLY A 3 -6.93 6.69 -3.88
N LEU A 4 -6.80 6.59 -2.55
CA LEU A 4 -7.72 5.81 -1.70
C LEU A 4 -9.16 6.33 -1.75
N THR A 5 -9.36 7.64 -1.83
CA THR A 5 -10.69 8.26 -1.93
C THR A 5 -11.47 7.73 -3.13
N GLU A 6 -10.85 7.74 -4.31
CA GLU A 6 -11.49 7.25 -5.53
C GLU A 6 -11.55 5.72 -5.55
N ALA A 7 -10.51 5.03 -5.10
CA ALA A 7 -10.50 3.57 -5.01
C ALA A 7 -11.64 3.05 -4.11
N LYS A 8 -11.93 3.71 -2.99
CA LYS A 8 -13.04 3.32 -2.11
C LYS A 8 -14.39 3.53 -2.80
N LYS A 9 -14.60 4.66 -3.49
CA LYS A 9 -15.84 4.91 -4.25
C LYS A 9 -16.04 3.86 -5.35
N ILE A 10 -14.98 3.52 -6.07
CA ILE A 10 -15.01 2.48 -7.11
C ILE A 10 -15.36 1.11 -6.50
N SER A 11 -14.78 0.77 -5.34
CA SER A 11 -15.08 -0.48 -4.63
C SER A 11 -16.55 -0.58 -4.23
N THR A 12 -17.09 0.48 -3.63
CA THR A 12 -18.50 0.57 -3.25
C THR A 12 -19.43 0.54 -4.47
N LEU A 13 -19.04 1.18 -5.58
CA LEU A 13 -19.79 1.07 -6.83
C LEU A 13 -19.79 -0.37 -7.36
N GLY A 14 -18.65 -1.06 -7.37
CA GLY A 14 -18.58 -2.47 -7.79
C GLY A 14 -19.47 -3.38 -6.96
N GLU A 15 -19.56 -3.12 -5.65
CA GLU A 15 -20.41 -3.85 -4.72
C GLU A 15 -21.91 -3.78 -5.10
N THR A 16 -22.40 -2.65 -5.64
CA THR A 16 -23.80 -2.54 -6.10
C THR A 16 -24.12 -3.44 -7.30
N TYR A 17 -23.09 -3.93 -7.99
CA TYR A 17 -23.20 -4.88 -9.10
C TYR A 17 -22.78 -6.30 -8.70
N HIS A 18 -22.61 -6.58 -7.40
CA HIS A 18 -22.10 -7.85 -6.90
C HIS A 18 -20.72 -8.24 -7.45
N LEU A 19 -19.91 -7.24 -7.83
CA LEU A 19 -18.57 -7.46 -8.34
C LEU A 19 -17.55 -7.27 -7.22
N PRO A 20 -16.61 -8.22 -7.06
CA PRO A 20 -15.51 -8.06 -6.14
C PRO A 20 -14.45 -7.09 -6.69
N VAL A 21 -13.59 -6.61 -5.78
CA VAL A 21 -12.37 -5.88 -6.12
C VAL A 21 -11.13 -6.64 -5.67
N ALA A 22 -10.06 -6.52 -6.46
CA ALA A 22 -8.73 -7.02 -6.13
C ALA A 22 -7.71 -5.89 -6.33
N PRO A 23 -7.31 -5.17 -5.28
CA PRO A 23 -6.33 -4.09 -5.39
C PRO A 23 -4.96 -4.62 -5.85
N HIS A 24 -4.44 -4.00 -6.91
CA HIS A 24 -3.19 -4.38 -7.55
C HIS A 24 -1.95 -3.92 -6.76
N ASP A 25 -0.94 -4.80 -6.68
CA ASP A 25 0.42 -4.48 -6.26
C ASP A 25 1.46 -5.35 -6.98
N CYS A 26 2.37 -4.69 -7.67
CA CYS A 26 3.69 -5.19 -8.05
C CYS A 26 4.64 -3.99 -8.18
N THR A 27 4.53 -3.06 -7.23
CA THR A 27 4.99 -1.68 -7.41
C THR A 27 5.96 -1.28 -6.31
N GLY A 28 5.50 -0.54 -5.30
CA GLY A 28 6.30 -0.06 -4.18
C GLY A 28 5.57 -0.19 -2.85
N PRO A 29 6.31 -0.14 -1.73
CA PRO A 29 5.79 -0.51 -0.42
C PRO A 29 4.64 0.39 0.06
N VAL A 30 4.65 1.69 -0.27
CA VAL A 30 3.59 2.63 0.13
C VAL A 30 2.26 2.31 -0.56
N ALA A 31 2.30 1.98 -1.86
CA ALA A 31 1.12 1.56 -2.60
C ALA A 31 0.57 0.23 -2.06
N PHE A 32 1.46 -0.71 -1.74
CA PHE A 32 1.10 -1.98 -1.11
C PHE A 32 0.38 -1.78 0.24
N MET A 33 0.93 -0.94 1.14
CA MET A 33 0.30 -0.62 2.43
C MET A 33 -1.10 -0.01 2.24
N ALA A 34 -1.23 0.95 1.32
CA ALA A 34 -2.51 1.58 1.01
C ALA A 34 -3.53 0.57 0.46
N ALA A 35 -3.10 -0.32 -0.44
CA ALA A 35 -3.94 -1.37 -1.00
C ALA A 35 -4.43 -2.35 0.08
N VAL A 36 -3.55 -2.76 1.02
CA VAL A 36 -3.93 -3.59 2.17
C VAL A 36 -4.99 -2.91 3.04
N HIS A 37 -4.85 -1.62 3.35
CA HIS A 37 -5.88 -0.87 4.08
C HIS A 37 -7.22 -0.84 3.35
N LEU A 38 -7.21 -0.65 2.03
CA LEU A 38 -8.43 -0.72 1.21
C LEU A 38 -9.05 -2.12 1.26
N SER A 39 -8.25 -3.17 1.08
CA SER A 39 -8.70 -4.57 1.10
C SER A 39 -9.31 -4.97 2.44
N LEU A 40 -8.77 -4.47 3.56
CA LEU A 40 -9.33 -4.70 4.89
C LEU A 40 -10.64 -3.93 5.12
N ASN A 41 -10.84 -2.80 4.44
CA ASN A 41 -12.02 -1.96 4.59
C ASN A 41 -13.15 -2.26 3.60
N ALA A 42 -12.83 -2.78 2.41
CA ALA A 42 -13.80 -3.10 1.38
C ALA A 42 -14.47 -4.45 1.67
N THR A 43 -15.78 -4.43 1.88
CA THR A 43 -16.61 -5.63 2.10
C THR A 43 -16.64 -6.57 0.91
N ASN A 44 -16.34 -6.07 -0.30
CA ASN A 44 -16.23 -6.84 -1.54
C ASN A 44 -14.77 -7.08 -1.98
N ALA A 45 -13.78 -6.95 -1.09
CA ALA A 45 -12.40 -7.33 -1.41
C ALA A 45 -12.28 -8.85 -1.57
N LEU A 46 -11.69 -9.30 -2.67
CA LEU A 46 -11.50 -10.72 -2.99
C LEU A 46 -10.12 -11.22 -2.59
N ILE A 47 -9.08 -10.57 -3.09
CA ILE A 47 -7.68 -10.88 -2.80
C ILE A 47 -6.86 -9.58 -2.82
N GLN A 48 -5.76 -9.59 -2.08
CA GLN A 48 -4.74 -8.56 -2.15
C GLN A 48 -3.50 -9.14 -2.83
N GLU A 49 -3.12 -8.56 -3.96
CA GLU A 49 -1.87 -8.92 -4.62
C GLU A 49 -0.67 -8.58 -3.73
N SER A 50 0.37 -9.44 -3.77
CA SER A 50 1.65 -9.20 -3.10
C SER A 50 2.77 -9.95 -3.81
N VAL A 51 3.99 -9.42 -3.74
CA VAL A 51 5.18 -10.03 -4.36
C VAL A 51 6.20 -10.40 -3.30
N ARG A 52 6.41 -11.71 -3.08
CA ARG A 52 7.33 -12.22 -2.04
C ARG A 52 8.74 -11.63 -2.11
N ALA A 53 9.29 -11.52 -3.32
CA ALA A 53 10.63 -10.99 -3.52
C ALA A 53 10.73 -9.49 -3.14
N PHE A 54 9.61 -8.78 -3.09
CA PHE A 54 9.58 -7.35 -2.80
C PHE A 54 9.42 -7.12 -1.30
N TYR A 55 8.38 -7.69 -0.69
CA TYR A 55 8.13 -7.50 0.74
C TYR A 55 9.17 -8.20 1.64
N ASP A 56 9.80 -9.27 1.17
CA ASP A 56 10.92 -9.89 1.90
C ASP A 56 12.27 -9.23 1.59
N GLY A 57 12.37 -8.49 0.49
CA GLY A 57 13.59 -7.85 0.01
C GLY A 57 13.50 -6.32 0.07
N TRP A 58 13.61 -5.69 -1.10
CA TRP A 58 13.92 -4.27 -1.25
C TRP A 58 12.90 -3.30 -0.65
N TYR A 59 11.66 -3.72 -0.37
CA TYR A 59 10.71 -2.87 0.36
C TYR A 59 11.28 -2.44 1.73
N LYS A 60 12.03 -3.33 2.40
CA LYS A 60 12.65 -3.07 3.71
C LYS A 60 13.80 -2.06 3.66
N GLU A 61 14.28 -1.72 2.46
CA GLU A 61 15.30 -0.69 2.24
C GLU A 61 14.70 0.72 2.06
N LEU A 62 13.36 0.82 2.03
CA LEU A 62 12.66 2.06 1.75
C LEU A 62 11.72 2.51 2.86
N VAL A 63 11.11 1.56 3.57
CA VAL A 63 10.10 1.87 4.59
C VAL A 63 10.38 1.21 5.94
N THR A 64 9.85 1.78 7.01
CA THR A 64 10.05 1.29 8.38
C THR A 64 9.30 -0.02 8.67
N VAL A 65 8.14 -0.24 8.05
CA VAL A 65 7.29 -1.41 8.27
C VAL A 65 6.70 -1.90 6.95
N VAL A 66 6.66 -3.21 6.76
CA VAL A 66 5.99 -3.88 5.65
C VAL A 66 4.93 -4.84 6.23
N PRO A 67 3.77 -5.04 5.59
CA PRO A 67 2.73 -5.93 6.11
C PRO A 67 3.27 -7.35 6.31
N LYS A 68 2.88 -7.99 7.41
CA LYS A 68 3.25 -9.38 7.68
C LYS A 68 2.38 -10.31 6.83
N VAL A 69 3.02 -11.19 6.08
CA VAL A 69 2.34 -12.28 5.36
C VAL A 69 2.52 -13.57 6.17
N HIS A 70 1.41 -14.22 6.52
CA HIS A 70 1.40 -15.45 7.30
C HIS A 70 0.32 -16.40 6.77
N ASP A 71 0.71 -17.63 6.41
CA ASP A 71 -0.17 -18.68 5.90
C ASP A 71 -1.06 -18.24 4.72
N GLY A 72 -0.50 -17.43 3.81
CA GLY A 72 -1.21 -16.91 2.64
C GLY A 72 -2.07 -15.68 2.91
N TRP A 73 -2.11 -15.18 4.14
CA TRP A 73 -2.85 -13.99 4.54
C TRP A 73 -1.94 -12.82 4.83
N ILE A 74 -2.39 -11.61 4.48
CA ILE A 74 -1.73 -10.37 4.88
C ILE A 74 -2.40 -9.87 6.16
N LEU A 75 -1.61 -9.68 7.21
CA LEU A 75 -2.10 -9.19 8.49
C LEU A 75 -2.28 -7.67 8.48
N PRO A 76 -3.26 -7.13 9.22
CA PRO A 76 -3.46 -5.68 9.34
C PRO A 76 -2.18 -4.94 9.78
N PRO A 77 -1.82 -3.84 9.11
CA PRO A 77 -0.75 -2.96 9.58
C PRO A 77 -1.05 -2.43 10.98
N SER A 78 -0.01 -2.33 11.81
CA SER A 78 -0.11 -1.73 13.14
C SER A 78 0.21 -0.24 13.10
N GLY A 79 -0.43 0.54 13.97
CA GLY A 79 -0.17 1.97 14.11
C GLY A 79 -1.10 2.86 13.27
N PRO A 80 -1.02 4.19 13.46
CA PRO A 80 -1.89 5.14 12.78
C PRO A 80 -1.53 5.34 11.30
N GLY A 81 -2.50 5.85 10.54
CA GLY A 81 -2.30 6.19 9.12
C GLY A 81 -2.00 4.94 8.28
N LEU A 82 -0.96 5.02 7.44
CA LEU A 82 -0.52 3.86 6.68
C LEU A 82 0.12 2.79 7.57
N GLY A 83 0.59 3.11 8.77
CA GLY A 83 1.33 2.17 9.63
C GLY A 83 2.79 1.96 9.20
N THR A 84 3.32 2.83 8.32
CA THR A 84 4.73 2.87 7.94
C THR A 84 5.15 4.30 7.59
N GLU A 85 6.45 4.54 7.60
CA GLU A 85 7.11 5.77 7.14
C GLU A 85 8.22 5.42 6.15
N LEU A 86 8.72 6.41 5.40
CA LEU A 86 9.98 6.27 4.67
C LEU A 86 11.13 6.13 5.67
N LEU A 87 12.17 5.36 5.32
CA LEU A 87 13.35 5.26 6.18
C LEU A 87 14.04 6.63 6.34
N PRO A 88 14.59 6.94 7.53
CA PRO A 88 15.38 8.15 7.73
C PRO A 88 16.57 8.23 6.76
N GLY A 89 16.80 9.41 6.18
CA GLY A 89 17.90 9.67 5.25
C GLY A 89 17.67 9.16 3.82
N LEU A 90 16.47 8.66 3.50
CA LEU A 90 16.13 8.23 2.14
C LEU A 90 16.26 9.37 1.12
N ASP A 91 15.93 10.59 1.54
CA ASP A 91 16.09 11.83 0.79
C ASP A 91 17.55 12.21 0.51
N SER A 92 18.48 11.71 1.31
CA SER A 92 19.92 11.97 1.21
C SER A 92 20.70 10.86 0.50
N ARG A 93 20.04 9.82 -0.02
CA ARG A 93 20.72 8.72 -0.72
C ARG A 93 21.35 9.20 -2.03
N PRO A 94 22.48 8.60 -2.47
CA PRO A 94 23.12 8.96 -3.73
C PRO A 94 22.24 8.78 -4.98
N ASP A 95 21.24 7.89 -4.89
CA ASP A 95 20.28 7.57 -5.95
C ASP A 95 18.93 8.29 -5.79
N ALA A 96 18.79 9.20 -4.81
CA ALA A 96 17.60 10.01 -4.60
C ALA A 96 17.76 11.41 -5.21
N THR A 97 16.70 11.88 -5.89
CA THR A 97 16.59 13.25 -6.39
C THR A 97 15.40 13.94 -5.73
N PRO A 98 15.54 14.48 -4.52
CA PRO A 98 14.44 15.15 -3.84
C PRO A 98 14.10 16.46 -4.56
N ILE A 99 12.82 16.66 -4.85
CA ILE A 99 12.29 17.93 -5.36
C ILE A 99 11.36 18.49 -4.29
N LEU A 100 11.76 19.62 -3.71
CA LEU A 100 10.95 20.35 -2.75
C LEU A 100 10.22 21.47 -3.49
N THR A 101 8.92 21.59 -3.25
CA THR A 101 8.11 22.70 -3.75
C THR A 101 7.39 23.30 -2.56
N ASP A 102 8.01 24.31 -1.97
CA ASP A 102 7.36 25.21 -1.04
C ASP A 102 6.73 26.36 -1.84
N ARG A 103 5.42 26.54 -1.70
CA ARG A 103 4.82 27.85 -1.93
C ARG A 103 5.05 28.65 -0.66
N LEU A 104 6.12 29.45 -0.65
CA LEU A 104 6.09 30.72 0.06
C LEU A 104 5.51 31.77 -0.89
#